data_AF-A0A0C2WT47-F1
#
_entry.id   AF-A0A0C2WT47-F1
#
_cell.length_a   1.000
_cell.length_b   1.000
_cell.length_c   1.000
_cell.angle_alpha   90.00
_cell.angle_beta   90.00
_cell.angle_gamma   90.00
#
_symmetry.space_group_name_H-M   'P 1'
#
loop_
_entity.id
_entity.type
_entity.pdbx_description
1 polymer ?
#
loop_
_entity_poly.entity_id
_entity_poly.type
_entity_poly.pdbx_seq_one_letter_code
_entity_poly.pdbx_strand_id
1 'polypeptide(L)'
;LERKIEFRDVITTAIPSIISWLDDTSVAAQAGAATALGKFAKHAEFQDAISAVIPTMIPLLAVHDTSWEAKRARADVVTAFGDFSRMFSK
;
A
#
# COMPACT_ATOMS: atom_id res chain seq x y z
N LEU A 1 19.34 18.60 4.33
CA LEU A 1 17.88 18.85 4.31
C LEU A 1 17.32 18.68 2.91
N GLU A 2 17.99 19.21 1.88
CA GLU A 2 17.63 19.09 0.44
C GLU A 2 17.39 17.64 -0.02
N ARG A 3 18.35 16.71 0.21
CA ARG A 3 18.18 15.29 -0.17
C ARG A 3 16.93 14.60 0.41
N LYS A 4 16.45 15.03 1.59
CA LYS A 4 15.25 14.46 2.21
C LYS A 4 13.98 14.95 1.52
N ILE A 5 14.00 16.18 1.02
CA ILE A 5 12.90 16.79 0.26
C ILE A 5 12.83 16.12 -1.12
N GLU A 6 13.96 16.03 -1.83
CA GLU A 6 14.05 15.35 -3.13
C GLU A 6 13.53 13.90 -3.07
N PHE A 7 13.90 13.15 -2.02
CA PHE A 7 13.43 11.79 -1.85
C PHE A 7 11.91 11.70 -1.59
N ARG A 8 11.32 12.68 -0.89
CA ARG A 8 9.86 12.75 -0.67
C ARG A 8 9.10 13.08 -1.95
N ASP A 9 9.65 13.96 -2.78
CA ASP A 9 9.05 14.31 -4.07
C ASP A 9 9.06 13.10 -4.99
N VAL A 10 10.19 12.36 -5.05
CA VAL A 10 10.28 11.10 -5.81
C VAL A 10 9.22 10.10 -5.34
N ILE A 11 9.07 9.90 -4.02
CA ILE A 11 8.02 9.00 -3.50
C ILE A 11 6.62 9.48 -3.90
N THR A 12 6.33 10.77 -3.74
CA THR A 12 5.04 11.36 -4.11
C THR A 12 4.71 11.08 -5.57
N THR A 13 5.69 11.25 -6.47
CA THR A 13 5.50 10.98 -7.91
C THR A 13 5.34 9.49 -8.24
N ALA A 14 5.85 8.60 -7.39
CA ALA A 14 5.75 7.15 -7.57
C ALA A 14 4.43 6.56 -7.05
N ILE A 15 3.76 7.23 -6.10
CA ILE A 15 2.50 6.74 -5.49
C ILE A 15 1.45 6.35 -6.54
N PRO A 16 1.14 7.16 -7.58
CA PRO A 16 0.17 6.78 -8.60
C PRO A 16 0.53 5.46 -9.32
N SER A 17 1.80 5.24 -9.64
CA SER A 17 2.24 3.99 -10.27
C SER A 17 2.10 2.80 -9.32
N ILE A 18 2.43 2.98 -8.04
CA ILE A 18 2.25 1.94 -7.02
C ILE A 18 0.77 1.59 -6.84
N ILE A 19 -0.11 2.60 -6.88
CA ILE A 19 -1.57 2.39 -6.85
C ILE A 19 -2.02 1.55 -8.04
N SER A 20 -1.51 1.82 -9.25
CA SER A 20 -1.89 1.03 -10.44
C SER A 20 -1.53 -0.46 -10.33
N TRP A 21 -0.51 -0.81 -9.55
CA TRP A 21 -0.14 -2.21 -9.32
C TRP A 21 -1.09 -2.98 -8.41
N LEU A 22 -2.01 -2.30 -7.71
CA LEU A 22 -3.08 -2.97 -6.96
C LEU A 22 -4.07 -3.69 -7.89
N ASP A 23 -4.18 -3.26 -9.15
CA ASP A 23 -5.02 -3.87 -10.18
C ASP A 23 -4.22 -4.79 -11.13
N ASP A 24 -2.95 -5.09 -10.82
CA ASP A 24 -2.10 -5.94 -11.65
C ASP A 24 -2.59 -7.40 -11.63
N THR A 25 -2.33 -8.15 -12.70
CA THR A 25 -2.64 -9.59 -12.77
C THR A 25 -1.77 -10.46 -11.85
N SER A 26 -0.60 -9.95 -11.46
CA SER A 26 0.35 -10.62 -10.58
C SER A 26 0.01 -10.37 -9.12
N VAL A 27 -0.35 -11.44 -8.40
CA VAL A 27 -0.57 -11.42 -6.94
C VAL A 27 0.65 -10.85 -6.19
N ALA A 28 1.86 -11.09 -6.69
CA ALA A 28 3.08 -10.56 -6.10
C ALA A 28 3.21 -9.03 -6.29
N ALA A 29 2.79 -8.51 -7.45
CA ALA A 29 2.77 -7.06 -7.71
C ALA A 29 1.75 -6.36 -6.82
N GLN A 30 0.53 -6.91 -6.73
CA GLN A 30 -0.52 -6.42 -5.84
C GLN A 30 -0.07 -6.40 -4.37
N ALA A 31 0.57 -7.47 -3.89
CA ALA A 31 1.09 -7.57 -2.53
C ALA A 31 2.22 -6.56 -2.25
N GLY A 32 3.15 -6.40 -3.21
CA GLY A 32 4.22 -5.42 -3.14
C GLY A 32 3.69 -3.99 -3.05
N ALA A 33 2.69 -3.68 -3.86
CA ALA A 33 2.01 -2.39 -3.86
C ALA A 33 1.31 -2.11 -2.52
N ALA A 34 0.52 -3.06 -2.02
CA ALA A 34 -0.14 -2.96 -0.72
C ALA A 34 0.87 -2.73 0.42
N THR A 35 1.98 -3.46 0.41
CA THR A 35 3.06 -3.31 1.41
C THR A 35 3.71 -1.93 1.36
N ALA A 36 4.01 -1.43 0.16
CA ALA A 36 4.62 -0.12 -0.02
C ALA A 36 3.70 0.99 0.49
N LEU A 37 2.41 0.95 0.11
CA LEU A 37 1.40 1.92 0.55
C LEU A 37 1.20 1.88 2.07
N GLY A 38 1.14 0.70 2.69
CA GLY A 38 1.08 0.56 4.15
C GLY A 38 2.26 1.21 4.87
N LYS A 39 3.49 1.06 4.34
CA LYS A 39 4.67 1.74 4.87
C LYS A 39 4.58 3.25 4.70
N PHE A 40 4.15 3.73 3.54
CA PHE A 40 4.04 5.16 3.28
C PHE A 40 2.96 5.85 4.12
N ALA A 41 1.88 5.15 4.49
CA ALA A 41 0.82 5.70 5.35
C ALA A 41 1.29 6.08 6.76
N LYS A 42 2.44 5.55 7.21
CA LYS A 42 3.09 5.96 8.47
C LYS A 42 3.63 7.38 8.41
N HIS A 43 3.77 7.95 7.22
CA HIS A 43 4.28 9.30 7.00
C HIS A 43 3.12 10.23 6.69
N ALA A 44 2.91 11.22 7.55
CA ALA A 44 1.78 12.15 7.47
C ALA A 44 1.66 12.83 6.09
N GLU A 45 2.79 13.13 5.44
CA GLU A 45 2.82 13.75 4.12
C GLU A 45 2.16 12.93 3.00
N PHE A 46 2.03 11.60 3.15
CA PHE A 46 1.46 10.72 2.12
C PHE A 46 0.05 10.22 2.46
N GLN A 47 -0.45 10.54 3.66
CA GLN A 47 -1.70 10.00 4.18
C GLN A 47 -2.91 10.34 3.31
N ASP A 48 -2.98 11.57 2.78
CA ASP A 48 -4.09 11.99 1.91
C ASP A 48 -4.13 11.18 0.61
N ALA A 49 -2.97 11.02 -0.03
CA ALA A 49 -2.84 10.24 -1.26
C ALA A 49 -3.17 8.76 -1.05
N ILE A 50 -2.83 8.19 0.12
CA ILE A 50 -3.01 6.77 0.41
C ILE A 50 -4.42 6.45 0.92
N SER A 51 -5.08 7.38 1.63
CA SER A 51 -6.44 7.19 2.13
C SER A 51 -7.44 6.90 1.01
N ALA A 52 -7.24 7.52 -0.16
CA ALA A 52 -8.08 7.33 -1.33
C ALA A 52 -8.07 5.89 -1.89
N VAL A 53 -7.06 5.10 -1.54
CA VAL A 53 -6.80 3.77 -2.14
C VAL A 53 -7.24 2.62 -1.23
N ILE A 54 -7.61 2.91 0.01
CA ILE A 54 -8.10 1.92 0.98
C ILE A 54 -9.24 1.05 0.41
N PRO A 55 -10.26 1.60 -0.27
CA PRO A 55 -11.32 0.78 -0.86
C PRO A 55 -10.81 -0.23 -1.88
N THR A 56 -9.82 0.13 -2.69
CA THR A 56 -9.22 -0.71 -3.74
C THR A 56 -8.43 -1.88 -3.18
N MET A 57 -8.01 -1.81 -1.92
CA MET A 57 -7.28 -2.88 -1.24
C MET A 57 -8.18 -3.93 -0.59
N ILE A 58 -9.47 -3.63 -0.37
CA ILE A 58 -10.42 -4.57 0.25
C ILE A 58 -10.59 -5.87 -0.56
N PRO A 59 -10.77 -5.83 -1.90
CA PRO A 59 -10.89 -7.05 -2.70
C PRO A 59 -9.68 -7.98 -2.61
N LEU A 60 -8.48 -7.45 -2.34
CA LEU A 60 -7.25 -8.23 -2.18
C LEU A 60 -7.27 -9.15 -0.95
N LEU A 61 -8.15 -8.88 0.03
CA LEU A 61 -8.39 -9.75 1.18
C LEU A 61 -9.24 -10.98 0.82
N ALA A 62 -10.07 -10.88 -0.22
CA ALA A 62 -11.03 -11.90 -0.64
C ALA A 62 -10.44 -12.90 -1.65
N VAL A 63 -9.14 -12.84 -1.94
CA VAL A 63 -8.48 -13.77 -2.86
C VAL A 63 -8.70 -15.22 -2.40
N HIS A 64 -9.42 -16.02 -3.20
CA HIS A 64 -9.75 -17.42 -2.89
C HIS A 64 -8.60 -18.40 -3.14
N ASP A 65 -7.50 -17.94 -3.73
CA ASP A 65 -6.32 -18.76 -3.95
C ASP A 65 -5.69 -19.19 -2.59
N THR A 66 -5.28 -20.45 -2.53
CA THR A 66 -4.70 -21.11 -1.36
C THR A 66 -3.19 -21.30 -1.46
N SER A 67 -2.60 -20.88 -2.58
CA SER A 67 -1.16 -20.78 -2.81
C SER A 67 -0.46 -20.01 -1.68
N TRP A 68 0.82 -20.29 -1.47
CA TRP A 68 1.58 -19.61 -0.42
C TRP A 68 1.72 -18.12 -0.75
N GLU A 69 1.80 -17.78 -2.05
CA GLU A 69 1.82 -16.42 -2.58
C GLU A 69 0.55 -15.67 -2.20
N ALA A 70 -0.64 -16.25 -2.45
CA ALA A 70 -1.91 -15.62 -2.12
C ALA A 70 -2.14 -15.49 -0.61
N LYS A 71 -1.70 -16.47 0.18
CA LYS A 71 -1.73 -16.37 1.66
C LYS A 71 -0.83 -15.24 2.15
N ARG A 72 0.39 -15.14 1.61
CA ARG A 72 1.32 -14.07 1.95
C ARG A 72 0.80 -12.70 1.55
N ALA A 73 0.27 -12.57 0.33
CA ALA A 73 -0.35 -11.34 -0.16
C ALA A 73 -1.46 -10.85 0.77
N ARG A 74 -2.37 -11.75 1.21
CA ARG A 74 -3.39 -11.41 2.21
C ARG A 74 -2.79 -10.92 3.52
N ALA A 75 -1.74 -11.56 4.03
CA ALA A 75 -1.06 -11.14 5.26
C ALA A 75 -0.42 -9.74 5.12
N ASP A 76 0.17 -9.45 3.96
CA ASP A 76 0.76 -8.16 3.64
C ASP A 76 -0.32 -7.06 3.58
N VAL A 77 -1.45 -7.33 2.93
CA VAL A 77 -2.59 -6.42 2.88
C VAL A 77 -3.17 -6.16 4.28
N VAL A 78 -3.35 -7.21 5.11
CA VAL A 78 -3.79 -7.05 6.51
C VAL A 78 -2.81 -6.20 7.31
N THR A 79 -1.51 -6.38 7.10
CA THR A 79 -0.48 -5.55 7.74
C THR A 79 -0.60 -4.09 7.31
N ALA A 80 -0.83 -3.83 6.03
CA ALA A 80 -1.06 -2.49 5.52
C ALA A 80 -2.31 -1.83 6.13
N PHE A 81 -3.41 -2.56 6.27
CA PHE A 81 -4.60 -2.06 7.00
C PHE A 81 -4.29 -1.73 8.47
N GLY A 82 -3.48 -2.54 9.15
CA GLY A 82 -2.99 -2.24 10.49
C GLY A 82 -2.19 -0.93 10.53
N ASP A 83 -1.35 -0.70 9.53
CA ASP A 83 -0.60 0.54 9.40
C ASP A 83 -1.50 1.75 9.08
N PHE A 84 -2.58 1.57 8.31
CA PHE A 84 -3.60 2.61 8.09
C PHE A 84 -4.39 2.94 9.35
N SER A 85 -4.69 1.97 10.21
CA SER A 85 -5.42 2.23 11.46
C SER A 85 -4.71 3.25 12.36
N ARG A 86 -3.37 3.31 12.29
CA ARG A 86 -2.55 4.30 13.01
C ARG A 86 -2.71 5.73 12.49
N MET A 87 -3.26 5.93 11.30
CA MET A 87 -3.61 7.26 10.78
C MET A 87 -4.74 7.89 11.59
N PHE A 88 -5.67 7.06 12.08
CA PHE A 88 -6.91 7.48 12.74
C PHE A 88 -6.85 7.36 14.27
N SER A 89 -5.77 6.83 14.83
CA SER A 89 -5.62 6.59 16.27
C SER A 89 -5.02 7.79 17.04
N LYS A 90 -5.31 9.03 16.61
CA LYS A 90 -4.87 10.24 17.31
C LYS A 90 -5.98 10.82 18.17
#